data_AF-A0A561EMT2-F1
#
_entry.id   AF-A0A561EMT2-F1
#
_cell.length_a   1.000
_cell.length_b   1.000
_cell.length_c   1.000
_cell.angle_alpha   90.00
_cell.angle_beta   90.00
_cell.angle_gamma   90.00
#
_symmetry.space_group_name_H-M   'P 1'
#
loop_
_entity.id
_entity.type
_entity.pdbx_description
1 polymer ?
#
loop_
_entity_poly.entity_id
_entity_poly.type
_entity_poly.pdbx_seq_one_letter_code
_entity_poly.pdbx_strand_id
1 'polypeptide(L)' 'MKEEIIARARFLLTELHLPPVEAGVRLKDYFPDLELEERVRYVQEATEYQGQNT' A
#
# COMPACT_ATOMS: atom_id res chain seq x y z
N MET A 1 -13.49 1.16 -2.84
CA MET A 1 -12.28 1.56 -3.59
C MET A 1 -11.10 1.90 -2.67
N LYS A 2 -11.19 2.90 -1.77
CA LYS A 2 -10.09 3.20 -0.81
C LYS A 2 -9.65 1.99 0.03
N GLU A 3 -10.61 1.24 0.60
CA GLU A 3 -10.32 0.06 1.42
C GLU A 3 -9.60 -1.05 0.64
N GLU A 4 -9.93 -1.20 -0.64
CA GLU A 4 -9.32 -2.19 -1.52
C GLU A 4 -7.86 -1.82 -1.84
N ILE A 5 -7.59 -0.54 -2.06
CA ILE A 5 -6.22 -0.03 -2.25
C ILE A 5 -5.38 -0.26 -1.00
N ILE A 6 -5.93 0.03 0.19
CA ILE A 6 -5.26 -0.22 1.47
C ILE A 6 -5.01 -1.72 1.67
N ALA A 7 -5.99 -2.57 1.39
CA ALA A 7 -5.84 -4.03 1.52
C ALA A 7 -4.74 -4.55 0.58
N ARG A 8 -4.68 -4.06 -0.67
CA ARG A 8 -3.61 -4.41 -1.60
C ARG A 8 -2.26 -3.91 -1.15
N ALA A 9 -2.17 -2.67 -0.67
CA ALA A 9 -0.93 -2.11 -0.13
C ALA A 9 -0.43 -2.93 1.07
N ARG A 10 -1.33 -3.34 1.98
CA ARG A 10 -1.00 -4.26 3.09
C ARG A 10 -0.47 -5.59 2.58
N PHE A 11 -1.16 -6.23 1.63
CA PHE A 11 -0.70 -7.50 1.06
C PHE A 11 0.73 -7.40 0.50
N LEU A 12 1.05 -6.32 -0.22
CA LEU A 12 2.38 -6.08 -0.76
C LEU A 12 3.44 -5.94 0.36
N LEU A 13 3.09 -5.26 1.46
CA LEU A 13 3.98 -5.06 2.60
C LEU A 13 4.15 -6.32 3.46
N THR A 14 3.08 -7.09 3.68
CA THR A 14 3.06 -8.17 4.68
C THR A 14 3.29 -9.55 4.08
N GLU A 15 2.55 -9.90 3.04
CA GLU A 15 2.60 -11.25 2.46
C GLU A 15 3.76 -11.39 1.48
N LEU A 16 4.07 -10.31 0.75
CA LEU A 16 5.21 -10.27 -0.17
C LEU A 16 6.47 -9.65 0.45
N HIS A 17 6.39 -9.16 1.69
CA HIS A 17 7.49 -8.52 2.41
C HIS A 17 8.20 -7.42 1.61
N LEU A 18 7.48 -6.70 0.74
CA LEU A 18 8.09 -5.65 -0.07
C LEU A 18 8.40 -4.43 0.80
N PRO A 19 9.53 -3.75 0.58
CA PRO A 19 9.78 -2.46 1.21
C PRO A 19 8.73 -1.43 0.74
N PRO A 20 8.38 -0.42 1.56
CA PRO A 20 7.32 0.55 1.23
C PRO A 20 7.46 1.23 -0.14
N VAL A 21 8.69 1.55 -0.53
CA VAL A 21 8.96 2.17 -1.84
C VAL A 21 8.59 1.22 -2.98
N GLU A 22 8.96 -0.06 -2.87
CA GLU A 22 8.64 -1.05 -3.90
C GLU A 22 7.14 -1.40 -3.90
N ALA A 23 6.51 -1.50 -2.72
CA ALA A 23 5.07 -1.67 -2.60
C ALA A 23 4.31 -0.54 -3.31
N GLY A 24 4.75 0.72 -3.15
CA GLY A 24 4.15 1.87 -3.83
C GLY A 24 4.33 1.86 -5.35
N VAL A 25 5.45 1.32 -5.86
CA VAL A 25 5.65 1.11 -7.31
C VAL A 25 4.73 0.03 -7.82
N ARG A 26 4.67 -1.12 -7.15
CA ARG A 26 3.83 -2.27 -7.52
C ARG A 26 2.33 -1.98 -7.41
N LEU A 27 1.92 -1.04 -6.56
CA LEU A 27 0.53 -0.64 -6.44
C LEU A 27 -0.02 -0.04 -7.75
N LYS A 28 0.84 0.55 -8.59
CA LYS A 28 0.48 1.05 -9.92
C LYS A 28 -0.01 -0.06 -10.85
N ASP A 29 0.51 -1.27 -10.71
CA ASP A 29 0.11 -2.41 -11.56
C ASP A 29 -1.35 -2.83 -11.31
N TYR A 30 -1.86 -2.55 -10.10
CA TYR A 30 -3.24 -2.85 -9.70
C TYR A 30 -4.17 -1.64 -9.87
N PHE A 31 -3.65 -0.43 -9.65
CA PHE A 31 -4.40 0.81 -9.71
C PHE A 31 -3.62 1.83 -10.56
N PRO A 32 -3.69 1.71 -11.90
CA PRO A 32 -2.87 2.50 -12.82
C PRO A 32 -3.20 4.00 -12.79
N ASP A 33 -4.41 4.35 -12.38
CA ASP A 33 -4.90 5.74 -12.30
C ASP A 33 -4.41 6.47 -11.04
N LEU A 34 -3.81 5.76 -10.07
CA LEU A 34 -3.27 6.41 -8.88
C LEU A 34 -2.02 7.19 -9.21
N GLU A 35 -1.97 8.45 -8.80
CA GLU A 35 -0.75 9.25 -8.88
C GLU A 35 0.29 8.78 -7.86
N LEU A 36 1.55 9.17 -8.06
CA LEU A 36 2.65 8.76 -7.18
C LEU A 36 2.39 9.11 -5.71
N GLU A 37 1.93 10.34 -5.46
CA GLU A 37 1.64 10.84 -4.11
C GLU A 37 0.53 10.01 -3.45
N GLU A 38 -0.50 9.63 -4.21
CA GLU A 38 -1.59 8.81 -3.70
C GLU A 38 -1.11 7.41 -3.34
N ARG A 39 -0.27 6.79 -4.18
CA ARG A 39 0.31 5.47 -3.89
C ARG A 39 1.14 5.50 -2.62
N VAL A 40 1.98 6.52 -2.44
CA VAL A 40 2.78 6.70 -1.22
C VAL A 40 1.88 6.85 0.00
N ARG A 41 0.85 7.70 -0.07
CA ARG A 41 -0.12 7.89 1.02
C ARG A 41 -0.80 6.57 1.41
N TYR A 42 -1.26 5.78 0.43
CA TYR A 42 -1.93 4.52 0.72
C TYR A 42 -1.00 3.46 1.33
N VAL A 43 0.27 3.43 0.94
CA VAL A 43 1.28 2.56 1.55
C VAL A 43 1.60 3.00 2.99
N GLN A 44 1.67 4.30 3.25
CA GLN A 44 1.84 4.83 4.60
C GLN A 44 0.63 4.49 5.49
N GLU A 45 -0.59 4.76 5.02
CA GLU A 45 -1.82 4.38 5.73
C GLU A 45 -1.85 2.86 6.02
N ALA A 46 -1.44 2.03 5.06
CA ALA A 46 -1.36 0.59 5.25
C ALA A 46 -0.39 0.18 6.36
N THR A 47 0.71 0.92 6.54
CA THR A 47 1.74 0.68 7.57
C THR A 47 1.27 1.13 8.95
N GLU A 48 0.64 2.31 9.06
CA GLU A 48 0.14 2.87 10.33
C GLU A 48 -0.95 1.99 10.96
N TYR A 49 -1.82 1.41 10.12
CA TYR A 49 -2.83 0.47 10.60
C TYR A 49 -2.26 -0.82 11.19
N GLN A 50 -1.02 -1.21 10.87
CA GLN A 50 -0.39 -2.37 11.50
C GLN A 50 0.05 -2.08 12.94
N GLY A 51 0.44 -0.84 13.23
CA GLY A 51 0.91 -0.43 14.56
C GLY A 51 -0.19 -0.33 15.63
N GLN A 52 -1.46 -0.51 15.27
CA GLN A 52 -2.60 -0.46 16.20
C GLN A 52 -3.12 -1.83 16.64
N ASN A 53 -2.51 -2.93 16.16
CA ASN A 53 -2.92 -4.31 16.46
C ASN A 53 -1.89 -5.10 17.31
N THR A 54 -0.97 -4.40 17.98
CA THR A 54 -0.02 -4.95 18.97
C THR A 54 -0.22 -4.26 20.31
#